data_AF-A0A2D6W462-F1
#
_entry.id   AF-A0A2D6W462-F1
#
_cell.length_a   1.000
_cell.length_b   1.000
_cell.length_c   1.000
_cell.angle_alpha   90.00
_cell.angle_beta   90.00
_cell.angle_gamma   90.00
#
_symmetry.space_group_name_H-M   'P 1'
#
loop_
_entity.id
_entity.type
_entity.pdbx_description
1 polymer ?
#
loop_
_entity_poly.entity_id
_entity_poly.type
_entity_poly.pdbx_seq_one_letter_code
_entity_poly.pdbx_strand_id
1 'polypeptide(L)' 'MQLKKPDSMEECLYFTNRTIGDGNAVAWVYRKTCPKCNKPTIGKPIKKKWKSGQKSRSL' A
#
# COMPACT_ATOMS: atom_id res chain seq x y z
N MET A 1 15.12 14.04 11.10
CA MET A 1 13.97 13.11 11.17
C MET A 1 14.49 11.72 10.91
N GLN A 2 14.43 10.81 11.89
CA GLN A 2 14.84 9.41 11.69
C GLN A 2 13.69 8.68 10.99
N LEU A 3 13.94 8.19 9.78
CA LEU A 3 12.97 7.37 9.04
C LEU A 3 13.01 5.96 9.64
N LYS A 4 11.98 5.61 10.44
CA LYS A 4 11.82 4.24 10.95
C LYS A 4 11.45 3.33 9.77
N LYS A 5 12.08 2.15 9.70
CA LYS A 5 11.70 1.09 8.77
C LYS A 5 10.45 0.37 9.31
N PRO A 6 9.47 0.03 8.47
CA PRO A 6 8.31 -0.77 8.87
C PRO A 6 8.74 -2.15 9.35
N ASP A 7 8.06 -2.65 10.38
CA ASP A 7 8.26 -3.99 10.92
C ASP A 7 7.49 -5.04 10.07
N SER A 8 6.36 -4.65 9.45
CA SER A 8 5.52 -5.51 8.62
C SER A 8 5.08 -4.83 7.31
N MET A 9 4.81 -5.65 6.28
CA MET A 9 4.23 -5.21 5.00
C MET A 9 2.79 -4.69 5.17
N GLU A 10 2.09 -5.09 6.22
CA GLU A 10 0.71 -4.64 6.52
C GLU A 10 0.64 -3.14 6.80
N GLU A 11 1.70 -2.59 7.39
CA GLU A 11 1.85 -1.16 7.67
C GLU A 11 2.20 -0.35 6.42
N CYS A 12 2.53 -1.04 5.31
CA CYS A 12 2.98 -0.42 4.09
C CYS A 12 1.94 -0.55 2.97
N LEU A 13 1.87 0.50 2.15
CA LEU A 13 1.23 0.43 0.84
C LEU A 13 2.17 -0.12 -0.21
N TYR A 14 3.44 0.23 -0.09
CA TYR A 14 4.47 -0.11 -1.04
C TYR A 14 5.78 -0.33 -0.31
N PHE A 15 6.48 -1.39 -0.68
CA PHE A 15 7.83 -1.69 -0.21
C PHE A 15 8.62 -2.20 -1.41
N THR A 16 9.83 -1.68 -1.58
CA THR A 16 10.75 -2.14 -2.61
C THR A 16 12.15 -2.20 -2.05
N ASN A 17 12.87 -3.24 -2.43
CA ASN A 17 14.30 -3.39 -2.22
C ASN A 17 14.88 -3.75 -3.59
N ARG A 18 15.66 -2.82 -4.17
CA ARG A 18 16.21 -2.99 -5.51
C ARG A 18 17.71 -2.72 -5.51
N THR A 19 18.42 -3.53 -6.28
CA THR A 19 19.83 -3.31 -6.57
C THR A 19 19.96 -2.29 -7.69
N ILE A 20 20.80 -1.27 -7.49
CA ILE A 20 21.08 -0.20 -8.44
C ILE A 20 22.59 -0.12 -8.58
N GLY A 21 23.13 -0.64 -9.70
CA GLY A 21 24.57 -0.80 -9.89
C GLY A 21 25.18 -1.69 -8.79
N ASP A 22 26.22 -1.19 -8.13
CA ASP A 22 26.89 -1.87 -7.00
C ASP A 22 26.20 -1.68 -5.64
N GLY A 23 25.09 -0.91 -5.59
CA GLY A 23 24.38 -0.56 -4.36
C GLY A 23 22.98 -1.15 -4.23
N ASN A 24 22.40 -1.10 -3.02
CA ASN A 24 21.01 -1.46 -2.77
C ASN A 24 20.22 -0.25 -2.26
N ALA A 25 19.01 -0.06 -2.79
CA ALA A 25 18.08 0.98 -2.38
C ALA A 25 16.80 0.34 -1.83
N VAL A 26 16.46 0.70 -0.59
CA VAL A 26 15.21 0.30 0.05
C VAL A 26 14.29 1.51 0.15
N ALA A 27 13.07 1.37 -0.34
CA ALA A 27 12.05 2.41 -0.23
C ALA A 27 10.73 1.81 0.24
N TRP A 28 10.03 2.53 1.12
CA TRP A 28 8.74 2.12 1.67
C TRP A 28 7.79 3.31 1.81
N VAL A 29 6.50 3.03 1.72
CA VAL A 29 5.43 4.01 1.90
C VAL A 29 4.46 3.49 2.95
N TYR A 30 4.36 4.20 4.07
CA TYR A 30 3.41 3.88 5.13
C TYR A 30 1.97 4.01 4.65
N ARG A 31 1.12 3.10 5.12
CA ARG A 31 -0.31 3.14 4.89
C ARG A 31 -0.95 4.16 5.83
N LYS A 32 -1.29 5.32 5.29
CA LYS A 32 -2.09 6.31 6.01
C LYS A 32 -3.55 5.88 6.08
N THR A 33 -4.21 6.18 7.19
CA THR A 33 -5.66 6.08 7.30
C THR A 33 -6.31 7.08 6.34
N CYS A 34 -7.42 6.67 5.71
CA CYS A 34 -8.16 7.58 4.84
C CYS A 34 -8.81 8.68 5.71
N PRO A 35 -8.56 9.97 5.46
CA PRO A 35 -9.10 11.05 6.30
C PRO A 35 -10.63 11.17 6.21
N LYS A 36 -11.27 10.56 5.21
CA LYS A 36 -12.74 10.62 5.02
C LYS A 36 -13.50 9.48 5.71
N CYS A 37 -12.93 8.28 5.71
CA CYS A 37 -13.63 7.09 6.23
C CYS A 37 -12.90 6.41 7.39
N ASN A 38 -11.73 6.92 7.80
CA ASN A 38 -10.86 6.38 8.84
C ASN A 38 -10.54 4.88 8.68
N LYS A 39 -10.70 4.33 7.48
CA LYS A 39 -10.37 2.95 7.20
C LYS A 39 -8.87 2.83 6.92
N PRO A 40 -8.19 1.82 7.49
CA PRO A 40 -6.76 1.55 7.28
C PRO A 40 -6.50 0.88 5.93
N THR A 41 -7.35 1.08 4.93
CA THR A 41 -7.23 0.42 3.63
C THR A 41 -7.50 1.45 2.54
N ILE A 42 -6.43 2.04 2.00
CA ILE A 42 -6.48 2.68 0.67
C ILE A 42 -6.54 1.53 -0.33
N GLY A 43 -7.72 0.94 -0.44
CA GLY A 43 -8.03 -0.06 -1.45
C GLY A 43 -8.26 0.61 -2.80
N LYS A 44 -8.52 -0.22 -3.81
CA LYS A 44 -8.97 0.26 -5.12
C LYS A 44 -10.18 1.17 -4.93
N PRO A 45 -10.26 2.34 -5.59
CA PRO A 45 -11.36 3.27 -5.41
C PRO A 45 -12.68 2.55 -5.64
N ILE A 46 -13.50 2.48 -4.59
CA ILE A 46 -14.84 1.91 -4.65
C ILE A 46 -15.71 2.96 -5.30
N LYS A 47 -15.97 2.83 -6.62
CA LYS A 47 -16.97 3.68 -7.28
C LYS A 47 -18.30 3.52 -6.52
N LYS A 48 -18.86 4.62 -6.02
CA LYS A 48 -20.25 4.66 -5.54
C LYS A 48 -21.14 4.24 -6.72
N LYS A 49 -21.58 2.98 -6.70
CA LYS A 49 -22.52 2.32 -7.61
C LYS A 49 -22.62 2.90 -9.04
N TRP A 50 -21.87 2.31 -9.96
CA TRP A 50 -22.50 1.80 -11.18
C TRP A 50 -22.17 0.32 -11.27
N LYS A 51 -23.19 -0.53 -11.46
CA LYS A 51 -23.07 -1.99 -11.35
C LYS A 51 -22.00 -2.51 -12.31
N SER A 52 -20.88 -3.02 -11.79
CA SER A 52 -20.01 -3.93 -12.54
C SER A 52 -19.19 -4.79 -11.58
N GLY A 53 -19.66 -6.03 -11.40
CA GLY A 53 -18.93 -7.24 -11.02
C GLY A 53 -17.85 -7.13 -9.95
N GLN A 54 -18.14 -7.66 -8.76
CA GLN A 54 -17.11 -8.37 -8.00
C GLN A 54 -16.52 -9.45 -8.91
N LYS A 55 -15.29 -9.26 -9.42
CA LYS A 55 -14.44 -10.40 -9.71
C LYS A 55 -13.66 -10.67 -8.44
N SER A 56 -14.11 -11.67 -7.70
CA SER A 56 -13.26 -12.42 -6.79
C SER A 56 -11.96 -12.72 -7.54
N ARG A 57 -10.82 -12.38 -6.94
CA ARG A 57 -9.60 -13.12 -7.26
C ARG A 57 -9.83 -14.50 -6.67
N SER A 58 -10.28 -15.42 -7.52
CA SER A 58 -10.19 -16.84 -7.22
C SER A 58 -8.70 -17.16 -7.08
N LEU A 59 -8.33 -17.64 -5.91
CA LEU A 59 -7.17 -18.53 -5.74
C LEU A 59 -7.51 -19.87 -6.41
#